data_AF-A0A430QNE6-F1
#
_entry.id   AF-A0A430QNE6-F1
#
_cell.length_a   1.000
_cell.length_b   1.000
_cell.length_c   1.000
_cell.angle_alpha   90.00
_cell.angle_beta   90.00
_cell.angle_gamma   90.00
#
_symmetry.space_group_name_H-M   'P 1'
#
loop_
_entity.id
_entity.type
_entity.pdbx_description
1 polymer ?
#
loop_
_entity_poly.entity_id
_entity_poly.type
_entity_poly.pdbx_seq_one_letter_code
_entity_poly.pdbx_strand_id
1 'polypeptide(L)'
;EISLNPEEVCGFPQANWLIGNHSDELTPWLPILACKSGPSCKIFVLPCCPYSLFGKFNIPKSSLSFLPDDINVKQITENSRYGTYLNYIQHIFAICRFIPEVDALRIPSTKRICIVGRDIIDSKCFENNEHSNRLSAVNKYIEYERDITSKPNKTFVARPPTEIPCNCTRVSKFVLDKISHTVFKALLICKPDKYRLQSHNLVLSDDLRIRTLDNRWWNPGGTLTLSECSELVSLEDMKLLKSQHGGLQTVLRNHHQCFRTIKNTVQLRWLPDKMAKLNDSGIPLFNNKNGKNRKTKLCWMSLNHPDGCPYTSELCDFAHCENEILIKIGSMKQ
;
A
#
# COMPACT_ATOMS: atom_id res chain seq x y z
N GLU A 1 -24.77 8.20 8.18
CA GLU A 1 -23.87 8.40 7.04
C GLU A 1 -24.63 8.01 5.78
N ILE A 2 -24.61 8.84 4.74
CA ILE A 2 -25.33 8.61 3.48
C ILE A 2 -24.29 8.56 2.37
N SER A 3 -24.42 7.59 1.47
CA SER A 3 -23.59 7.52 0.27
C SER A 3 -23.90 8.70 -0.66
N LEU A 4 -22.88 9.49 -1.00
CA LEU A 4 -23.04 10.66 -1.85
C LEU A 4 -23.10 10.25 -3.33
N ASN A 5 -24.21 10.55 -4.01
CA ASN A 5 -24.28 10.51 -5.47
C ASN A 5 -24.09 11.94 -6.05
N PRO A 6 -22.93 12.25 -6.67
CA PRO A 6 -22.63 13.58 -7.19
C PRO A 6 -23.47 13.96 -8.43
N GLU A 7 -24.10 12.99 -9.09
CA GLU A 7 -25.02 13.23 -10.22
C GLU A 7 -26.34 13.84 -9.74
N GLU A 8 -26.86 13.37 -8.61
CA GLU A 8 -28.17 13.77 -8.06
C GLU A 8 -28.09 15.02 -7.17
N VAL A 9 -26.93 15.29 -6.59
CA VAL A 9 -26.76 16.40 -5.64
C VAL A 9 -26.60 17.73 -6.38
N CYS A 10 -27.36 18.73 -5.93
CA CYS A 10 -27.36 20.10 -6.48
C CYS A 10 -26.22 20.99 -5.93
N GLY A 11 -25.33 20.44 -5.10
CA GLY A 11 -24.22 21.13 -4.45
C GLY A 11 -24.48 21.39 -2.97
N PHE A 12 -23.61 22.20 -2.36
CA PHE A 12 -23.62 22.55 -0.94
C PHE A 12 -23.55 24.08 -0.78
N PRO A 13 -24.66 24.82 -0.93
CA PRO A 13 -24.65 26.29 -0.98
C PRO A 13 -24.05 27.00 0.25
N GLN A 14 -24.04 26.32 1.40
CA GLN A 14 -23.49 26.84 2.66
C GLN A 14 -21.99 26.55 2.82
N ALA A 15 -21.39 25.74 1.94
CA ALA A 15 -20.00 25.33 2.06
C ALA A 15 -19.06 26.35 1.39
N ASN A 16 -18.13 26.92 2.16
CA ASN A 16 -17.07 27.76 1.60
C ASN A 16 -15.95 26.93 0.96
N TRP A 17 -15.75 25.70 1.43
CA TRP A 17 -14.72 24.80 0.96
C TRP A 17 -15.26 23.38 0.84
N LEU A 18 -14.94 22.73 -0.26
CA LEU A 18 -14.94 21.27 -0.37
C LEU A 18 -13.49 20.79 -0.25
N ILE A 19 -13.27 19.78 0.60
CA ILE A 19 -11.92 19.23 0.84
C ILE A 19 -11.95 17.73 0.57
N GLY A 20 -11.35 17.36 -0.56
CA GLY A 20 -11.19 16.00 -1.01
C GLY A 20 -9.92 15.34 -0.49
N ASN A 21 -9.91 14.92 0.78
CA ASN A 21 -8.80 14.17 1.34
C ASN A 21 -8.93 12.68 0.98
N HIS A 22 -8.11 12.19 0.05
CA HIS A 22 -8.13 10.79 -0.40
C HIS A 22 -9.54 10.31 -0.84
N SER A 23 -10.26 11.15 -1.59
CA SER A 23 -11.68 10.94 -1.90
C SER A 23 -11.97 9.98 -3.07
N ASP A 24 -10.96 9.27 -3.56
CA ASP A 24 -11.08 8.18 -4.53
C ASP A 24 -12.04 8.48 -5.69
N GLU A 25 -13.16 7.74 -5.84
CA GLU A 25 -14.16 7.91 -6.92
C GLU A 25 -14.74 9.32 -6.99
N LEU A 26 -14.81 10.04 -5.86
CA LEU A 26 -15.33 11.40 -5.81
C LEU A 26 -14.31 12.45 -6.24
N THR A 27 -13.02 12.13 -6.31
CA THR A 27 -11.95 13.07 -6.69
C THR A 27 -12.29 13.88 -7.96
N PRO A 28 -12.68 13.27 -9.10
CA PRO A 28 -13.06 14.02 -10.30
C PRO A 28 -14.40 14.77 -10.17
N TRP A 29 -15.28 14.36 -9.26
CA TRP A 29 -16.58 15.00 -9.03
C TRP A 29 -16.52 16.21 -8.11
N LEU A 30 -15.50 16.32 -7.26
CA LEU A 30 -15.41 17.40 -6.28
C LEU A 30 -15.33 18.81 -6.90
N PRO A 31 -14.61 19.06 -8.01
CA PRO A 31 -14.64 20.36 -8.68
C PRO A 31 -16.02 20.68 -9.26
N ILE A 32 -16.72 19.66 -9.77
CA ILE A 32 -18.10 19.77 -10.29
C ILE A 32 -19.05 20.13 -9.15
N LEU A 33 -18.95 19.46 -8.00
CA LEU A 33 -19.73 19.75 -6.81
C LEU A 33 -19.44 21.14 -6.25
N ALA A 34 -18.18 21.58 -6.26
CA ALA A 34 -17.82 22.94 -5.87
C ALA A 34 -18.44 23.96 -6.83
N CYS A 35 -18.38 23.69 -8.14
CA CYS A 35 -19.07 24.51 -9.14
C CYS A 35 -20.57 24.60 -8.86
N LYS A 36 -21.25 23.46 -8.61
CA LYS A 36 -22.67 23.39 -8.24
C LYS A 36 -23.00 24.12 -6.92
N SER A 37 -22.07 24.15 -5.98
CA SER A 37 -22.24 24.78 -4.67
C SER A 37 -22.27 26.32 -4.73
N GLY A 38 -21.89 26.90 -5.88
CA GLY A 38 -21.92 28.34 -6.11
C GLY A 38 -20.52 28.93 -6.36
N PRO A 39 -20.44 30.22 -6.71
CA PRO A 39 -19.18 30.84 -7.13
C PRO A 39 -18.25 31.21 -5.96
N SER A 40 -18.75 31.22 -4.72
CA SER A 40 -17.92 31.44 -3.53
C SER A 40 -17.26 30.17 -2.99
N CYS A 41 -17.65 28.99 -3.49
CA CYS A 41 -17.16 27.72 -3.03
C CYS A 41 -15.78 27.42 -3.62
N LYS A 42 -14.83 27.10 -2.73
CA LYS A 42 -13.45 26.74 -3.07
C LYS A 42 -13.28 25.23 -2.98
N ILE A 43 -12.27 24.71 -3.68
CA ILE A 43 -12.04 23.27 -3.74
C ILE A 43 -10.57 22.94 -3.49
N PHE A 44 -10.36 21.87 -2.72
CA PHE A 44 -9.08 21.20 -2.57
C PHE A 44 -9.28 19.71 -2.89
N VAL A 45 -8.37 19.11 -3.67
CA VAL A 45 -8.34 17.65 -3.85
C VAL A 45 -6.92 17.12 -3.70
N LEU A 46 -6.80 15.90 -3.16
CA LEU A 46 -5.58 15.10 -3.15
C LEU A 46 -5.78 13.86 -4.06
N PRO A 47 -5.45 13.93 -5.36
CA PRO A 47 -5.69 12.84 -6.29
C PRO A 47 -4.71 11.70 -6.03
N CYS A 48 -5.15 10.67 -5.30
CA CYS A 48 -4.33 9.49 -5.00
C CYS A 48 -4.76 8.24 -5.76
N CYS A 49 -6.06 8.04 -5.99
CA CYS A 49 -6.58 6.87 -6.69
C CYS A 49 -7.13 7.30 -8.05
N PRO A 50 -6.62 6.77 -9.17
CA PRO A 50 -6.96 7.28 -10.49
C PRO A 50 -8.36 6.81 -10.91
N TYR A 51 -9.33 7.69 -10.71
CA TYR A 51 -10.73 7.55 -11.14
C TYR A 51 -11.12 8.66 -12.10
N SER A 52 -11.86 8.30 -13.14
CA SER A 52 -12.67 9.19 -13.96
C SER A 52 -14.09 9.32 -13.39
N LEU A 53 -14.96 10.15 -13.98
CA LEU A 53 -16.31 10.39 -13.45
C LEU A 53 -17.12 9.10 -13.29
N PHE A 54 -16.98 8.16 -14.22
CA PHE A 54 -17.81 6.93 -14.25
C PHE A 54 -17.02 5.64 -13.93
N GLY A 55 -15.77 5.73 -13.47
CA GLY A 55 -15.00 4.53 -13.14
C GLY A 55 -13.50 4.72 -12.99
N LYS A 56 -12.76 3.61 -13.11
CA LYS A 56 -11.30 3.66 -13.09
C LYS A 56 -10.81 4.48 -14.28
N PHE A 57 -9.83 5.34 -14.03
CA PHE A 57 -9.27 6.21 -15.04
C PHE A 57 -8.65 5.40 -16.20
N ASN A 58 -9.30 5.49 -17.34
CA ASN A 58 -8.91 4.90 -18.62
C ASN A 58 -9.42 5.73 -19.80
N ILE A 59 -9.30 7.06 -19.68
CA ILE A 59 -9.75 7.99 -20.73
C ILE A 59 -8.64 8.13 -21.77
N PRO A 60 -8.93 8.00 -23.08
CA PRO A 60 -7.97 8.26 -24.14
C PRO A 60 -7.42 9.69 -24.07
N LYS A 61 -6.12 9.88 -24.37
CA LYS A 61 -5.51 11.22 -24.37
C LYS A 61 -6.21 12.19 -25.31
N SER A 62 -6.73 11.71 -26.45
CA SER A 62 -7.50 12.51 -27.40
C SER A 62 -8.78 13.10 -26.82
N SER A 63 -9.30 12.53 -25.74
CA SER A 63 -10.51 13.02 -25.06
C SER A 63 -10.24 14.12 -24.03
N LEU A 64 -8.96 14.40 -23.75
CA LEU A 64 -8.52 15.54 -22.93
C LEU A 64 -8.51 16.86 -23.72
N SER A 65 -8.98 16.85 -24.97
CA SER A 65 -9.11 18.04 -25.81
C SER A 65 -10.41 18.83 -25.57
N PHE A 66 -11.30 18.36 -24.68
CA PHE A 66 -12.52 19.09 -24.29
C PHE A 66 -12.20 20.30 -23.40
N LEU A 67 -11.22 21.11 -23.76
CA LEU A 67 -10.97 22.39 -23.13
C LEU A 67 -11.64 23.48 -23.98
N PRO A 68 -12.41 24.37 -23.36
CA PRO A 68 -12.79 25.62 -24.00
C PRO A 68 -11.54 26.35 -24.51
N ASP A 69 -11.58 26.85 -25.75
CA ASP A 69 -10.42 27.48 -26.44
C ASP A 69 -9.83 28.67 -25.67
N ASP A 70 -10.63 29.28 -24.79
CA ASP A 70 -10.27 30.40 -23.91
C ASP A 70 -9.39 30.01 -22.71
N ILE A 71 -9.21 28.71 -22.42
CA ILE A 71 -8.56 28.27 -21.18
C ILE A 71 -7.23 27.55 -21.44
N ASN A 72 -6.14 28.18 -21.01
CA ASN A 72 -4.81 27.56 -21.01
C ASN A 72 -4.44 27.04 -19.61
N VAL A 73 -4.36 25.71 -19.47
CA VAL A 73 -3.96 25.04 -18.23
C VAL A 73 -2.50 24.61 -18.32
N LYS A 74 -1.68 25.06 -17.37
CA LYS A 74 -0.28 24.63 -17.26
C LYS A 74 -0.20 23.12 -16.95
N GLN A 75 0.09 22.33 -17.99
CA GLN A 75 0.18 20.87 -17.87
C GLN A 75 1.35 20.45 -16.96
N ILE A 76 1.11 19.42 -16.16
CA ILE A 76 2.16 18.67 -15.47
C ILE A 76 2.79 17.71 -16.49
N THR A 77 4.07 17.37 -16.31
CA THR A 77 4.80 16.48 -17.22
C THR A 77 4.08 15.14 -17.43
N GLU A 78 3.84 14.78 -18.70
CA GLU A 78 3.05 13.60 -19.08
C GLU A 78 3.83 12.27 -19.05
N ASN A 79 5.06 12.26 -18.54
CA ASN A 79 5.95 11.11 -18.61
C ASN A 79 5.49 9.91 -17.75
N SER A 80 4.41 10.07 -16.97
CA SER A 80 3.87 9.01 -16.12
C SER A 80 2.35 8.97 -16.17
N ARG A 81 1.77 7.77 -15.95
CA ARG A 81 0.32 7.59 -15.80
C ARG A 81 -0.27 8.50 -14.71
N TYR A 82 0.48 8.76 -13.65
CA TYR A 82 0.04 9.66 -12.58
C TYR A 82 0.04 11.12 -13.04
N GLY A 83 1.06 11.57 -13.78
CA GLY A 83 1.08 12.90 -14.39
C GLY A 83 -0.10 13.12 -15.35
N THR A 84 -0.39 12.15 -16.22
CA THR A 84 -1.58 12.19 -17.09
C THR A 84 -2.88 12.29 -16.28
N TYR A 85 -2.97 11.56 -15.16
CA TYR A 85 -4.13 11.63 -14.28
C TYR A 85 -4.28 13.00 -13.59
N LEU A 86 -3.19 13.61 -13.15
CA LEU A 86 -3.22 14.96 -12.58
C LEU A 86 -3.68 16.00 -13.61
N ASN A 87 -3.22 15.88 -14.85
CA ASN A 87 -3.67 16.74 -15.96
C ASN A 87 -5.17 16.60 -16.23
N TYR A 88 -5.69 15.36 -16.23
CA TYR A 88 -7.13 15.11 -16.31
C TYR A 88 -7.89 15.85 -15.20
N ILE A 89 -7.44 15.78 -13.94
CA ILE A 89 -8.10 16.51 -12.85
C ILE A 89 -8.00 18.03 -13.05
N GLN A 90 -6.85 18.56 -13.47
CA GLN A 90 -6.72 19.99 -13.78
C GLN A 90 -7.67 20.43 -14.90
N HIS A 91 -7.93 19.57 -15.89
CA HIS A 91 -8.92 19.84 -16.95
C HIS A 91 -10.33 19.95 -16.39
N ILE A 92 -10.73 19.09 -15.45
CA ILE A 92 -12.05 19.21 -14.81
C ILE A 92 -12.15 20.53 -14.04
N PHE A 93 -11.09 20.95 -13.32
CA PHE A 93 -11.05 22.26 -12.65
C PHE A 93 -11.28 23.39 -13.65
N ALA A 94 -10.58 23.37 -14.79
CA ALA A 94 -10.71 24.36 -15.85
C ALA A 94 -12.11 24.38 -16.50
N ILE A 95 -12.73 23.22 -16.74
CA ILE A 95 -14.11 23.12 -17.23
C ILE A 95 -15.08 23.74 -16.23
N CYS A 96 -14.82 23.56 -14.94
CA CYS A 96 -15.53 24.21 -13.84
C CYS A 96 -15.15 25.70 -13.65
N ARG A 97 -14.31 26.25 -14.54
CA ARG A 97 -13.72 27.60 -14.52
C ARG A 97 -12.89 27.94 -13.29
N PHE A 98 -12.45 26.96 -12.51
CA PHE A 98 -11.43 27.19 -11.49
C PHE A 98 -10.06 27.35 -12.13
N ILE A 99 -9.23 28.20 -11.55
CA ILE A 99 -7.80 28.25 -11.83
C ILE A 99 -7.13 27.13 -11.03
N PRO A 100 -6.63 26.06 -11.66
CA PRO A 100 -6.02 24.95 -10.94
C PRO A 100 -4.63 25.34 -10.43
N GLU A 101 -4.47 25.33 -9.11
CA GLU A 101 -3.20 25.56 -8.42
C GLU A 101 -2.65 24.23 -7.92
N VAL A 102 -1.43 23.89 -8.34
CA VAL A 102 -0.79 22.59 -8.03
C VAL A 102 0.28 22.79 -6.97
N ASP A 103 0.25 21.97 -5.91
CA ASP A 103 1.28 21.99 -4.86
C ASP A 103 1.61 20.57 -4.37
N ALA A 104 2.76 20.40 -3.72
CA ALA A 104 3.24 19.15 -3.16
C ALA A 104 3.18 19.16 -1.63
N LEU A 105 2.32 18.32 -1.06
CA LEU A 105 2.16 18.19 0.39
C LEU A 105 3.35 17.50 1.06
N ARG A 106 3.66 17.89 2.29
CA ARG A 106 4.66 17.23 3.14
C ARG A 106 4.08 15.99 3.83
N ILE A 107 3.75 14.96 3.05
CA ILE A 107 3.21 13.67 3.54
C ILE A 107 4.07 12.50 3.04
N PRO A 108 4.11 11.36 3.77
CA PRO A 108 4.86 10.17 3.39
C PRO A 108 4.14 9.33 2.30
N SER A 109 3.73 9.99 1.20
CA SER A 109 3.07 9.36 0.05
C SER A 109 3.83 9.67 -1.23
N THR A 110 3.89 8.71 -2.14
CA THR A 110 4.37 8.94 -3.51
C THR A 110 3.38 9.76 -4.35
N LYS A 111 2.11 9.83 -3.91
CA LYS A 111 1.02 10.61 -4.50
C LYS A 111 0.65 11.74 -3.55
N ARG A 112 1.54 12.73 -3.47
CA ARG A 112 1.47 13.87 -2.54
C ARG A 112 1.10 15.19 -3.20
N ILE A 113 0.79 15.17 -4.50
CA ILE A 113 0.42 16.37 -5.24
C ILE A 113 -1.06 16.66 -4.97
N CYS A 114 -1.37 17.87 -4.53
CA CYS A 114 -2.74 18.37 -4.40
C CYS A 114 -3.04 19.41 -5.48
N ILE A 115 -4.33 19.56 -5.79
CA ILE A 115 -4.82 20.59 -6.70
C ILE A 115 -5.86 21.42 -5.95
N VAL A 116 -5.74 22.74 -6.03
CA VAL A 116 -6.59 23.71 -5.32
C VAL A 116 -7.22 24.66 -6.32
N GLY A 117 -8.48 25.02 -6.11
CA GLY A 117 -9.23 25.99 -6.90
C GLY A 117 -9.79 27.03 -5.95
N ARG A 118 -9.07 28.14 -5.79
CA ARG A 118 -9.49 29.28 -4.96
C ARG A 118 -10.17 30.37 -5.78
N ASP A 119 -9.67 30.57 -6.99
CA ASP A 119 -10.08 31.63 -7.90
C ASP A 119 -10.77 31.04 -9.13
N ILE A 120 -11.70 31.83 -9.68
CA ILE A 120 -12.45 31.50 -10.89
C ILE A 120 -11.96 32.41 -12.01
N ILE A 121 -11.82 31.85 -13.21
CA ILE A 121 -11.50 32.59 -14.43
C ILE A 121 -12.62 33.61 -14.66
N ASP A 122 -12.26 34.89 -14.82
CA ASP A 122 -13.18 36.04 -15.01
C ASP A 122 -14.02 36.46 -13.80
N SER A 123 -13.47 36.38 -12.58
CA SER A 123 -14.11 36.75 -11.30
C SER A 123 -14.68 38.18 -11.16
N LYS A 124 -14.65 39.02 -12.21
CA LYS A 124 -15.09 40.42 -12.16
C LYS A 124 -16.57 40.64 -12.55
N CYS A 125 -17.27 39.62 -13.04
CA CYS A 125 -18.65 39.76 -13.53
C CYS A 125 -19.59 38.78 -12.82
N PHE A 126 -19.91 39.02 -11.54
CA PHE A 126 -20.92 38.21 -10.83
C PHE A 126 -22.34 38.52 -11.31
N GLU A 127 -22.66 38.14 -12.55
CA GLU A 127 -24.01 38.11 -13.06
C GLU A 127 -24.58 36.68 -12.98
N ASN A 128 -25.86 36.55 -12.66
CA ASN A 128 -26.55 35.25 -12.56
C ASN A 128 -26.42 34.39 -13.84
N ASN A 129 -26.21 35.02 -15.00
CA ASN A 129 -26.01 34.35 -16.28
C ASN A 129 -24.68 33.57 -16.33
N GLU A 130 -23.62 34.03 -15.66
CA GLU A 130 -22.30 33.39 -15.73
C GLU A 130 -22.28 32.05 -15.00
N HIS A 131 -22.90 31.98 -13.82
CA HIS A 131 -23.01 30.74 -13.06
C HIS A 131 -23.81 29.67 -13.83
N SER A 132 -24.91 30.06 -14.48
CA SER A 132 -25.72 29.18 -15.32
C SER A 132 -24.92 28.66 -16.53
N ASN A 133 -24.17 29.53 -17.19
CA ASN A 133 -23.29 29.15 -18.32
C ASN A 133 -22.21 28.14 -17.88
N ARG A 134 -21.63 28.36 -16.69
CA ARG A 134 -20.64 27.45 -16.11
C ARG A 134 -21.22 26.07 -15.84
N LEU A 135 -22.42 26.00 -15.26
CA LEU A 135 -23.14 24.74 -15.06
C LEU A 135 -23.48 24.05 -16.39
N SER A 136 -23.86 24.82 -17.41
CA SER A 136 -24.12 24.28 -18.76
C SER A 136 -22.86 23.63 -19.36
N ALA A 137 -21.70 24.29 -19.26
CA ALA A 137 -20.43 23.74 -19.75
C ALA A 137 -20.04 22.45 -19.01
N VAL A 138 -20.19 22.44 -17.68
CA VAL A 138 -19.93 21.26 -16.84
C VAL A 138 -20.86 20.11 -17.23
N ASN A 139 -22.16 20.36 -17.40
CA ASN A 139 -23.12 19.32 -17.80
C ASN A 139 -22.80 18.75 -19.19
N LYS A 140 -22.42 19.59 -20.17
CA LYS A 140 -21.96 19.11 -21.48
C LYS A 140 -20.75 18.20 -21.37
N TYR A 141 -19.81 18.51 -20.47
CA TYR A 141 -18.65 17.65 -20.25
C TYR A 141 -19.00 16.32 -19.59
N ILE A 142 -19.91 16.32 -18.61
CA ILE A 142 -20.38 15.09 -17.96
C ILE A 142 -20.96 14.14 -19.00
N GLU A 143 -21.82 14.63 -19.90
CA GLU A 143 -22.38 13.82 -20.99
C GLU A 143 -21.30 13.37 -21.98
N TYR A 144 -20.36 14.26 -22.35
CA TYR A 144 -19.24 13.89 -23.22
C TYR A 144 -18.40 12.74 -22.63
N GLU A 145 -18.01 12.83 -21.36
CA GLU A 145 -17.23 11.77 -20.71
C GLU A 145 -18.06 10.48 -20.57
N ARG A 146 -19.38 10.60 -20.36
CA ARG A 146 -20.30 9.47 -20.30
C ARG A 146 -20.34 8.72 -21.63
N ASP A 147 -20.34 9.44 -22.74
CA ASP A 147 -20.41 8.85 -24.08
C ASP A 147 -19.14 8.05 -24.44
N ILE A 148 -17.97 8.61 -24.14
CA ILE A 148 -16.69 7.94 -24.40
C ILE A 148 -16.37 6.81 -23.41
N THR A 149 -17.06 6.76 -22.27
CA THR A 149 -16.85 5.71 -21.28
C THR A 149 -17.35 4.36 -21.82
N SER A 150 -16.44 3.40 -21.97
CA SER A 150 -16.73 2.07 -22.53
C SER A 150 -17.49 1.13 -21.58
N LYS A 151 -17.77 1.53 -20.34
CA LYS A 151 -18.51 0.69 -19.38
C LYS A 151 -19.98 0.53 -19.82
N PRO A 152 -20.59 -0.65 -19.56
CA PRO A 152 -22.00 -0.89 -19.87
C PRO A 152 -22.94 -0.05 -18.99
N ASN A 153 -22.56 0.19 -17.72
CA ASN A 153 -23.28 1.08 -16.81
C ASN A 153 -22.54 2.42 -16.76
N LYS A 154 -23.10 3.43 -17.41
CA LYS A 154 -22.51 4.77 -17.61
C LYS A 154 -22.95 5.77 -16.53
N THR A 155 -23.11 5.28 -15.31
CA THR A 155 -23.56 6.06 -14.15
C THR A 155 -22.51 5.97 -13.05
N PHE A 156 -22.49 6.97 -12.19
CA PHE A 156 -21.71 6.95 -10.97
C PHE A 156 -22.27 5.88 -10.04
N VAL A 157 -21.38 5.06 -9.49
CA VAL A 157 -21.74 4.03 -8.53
C VAL A 157 -21.19 4.46 -7.18
N ALA A 158 -22.07 4.99 -6.33
CA ALA A 158 -21.70 5.34 -4.96
C ALA A 158 -21.34 4.07 -4.17
N ARG A 159 -20.35 4.19 -3.28
CA ARG A 159 -20.00 3.07 -2.39
C ARG A 159 -21.16 2.75 -1.46
N PRO A 160 -21.34 1.49 -1.05
CA PRO A 160 -22.26 1.15 0.02
C PRO A 160 -21.84 1.88 1.31
N PRO A 161 -22.80 2.26 2.17
CA PRO A 161 -22.53 3.01 3.40
C PRO A 161 -21.64 2.25 4.39
N THR A 162 -21.58 0.92 4.29
CA THR A 162 -20.72 0.07 5.12
C THR A 162 -19.74 -0.69 4.23
N GLU A 163 -18.45 -0.34 4.31
CA GLU A 163 -17.39 -1.17 3.74
C GLU A 163 -17.05 -2.31 4.71
N ILE A 164 -17.01 -3.53 4.19
CA ILE A 164 -16.47 -4.66 4.92
C ILE A 164 -14.94 -4.62 4.72
N PRO A 165 -14.12 -4.36 5.75
CA PRO A 165 -12.68 -4.33 5.57
C PRO A 165 -12.16 -5.72 5.20
N CYS A 166 -11.77 -5.89 3.94
CA CYS A 166 -11.11 -7.09 3.44
C CYS A 166 -9.60 -6.92 3.58
N ASN A 167 -9.07 -7.15 4.77
CA ASN A 167 -7.63 -7.26 5.00
C ASN A 167 -7.28 -8.73 5.29
N CYS A 168 -6.02 -9.11 5.05
CA CYS A 168 -5.54 -10.48 5.31
C CYS A 168 -5.66 -10.91 6.78
N THR A 169 -6.07 -10.00 7.70
CA THR A 169 -6.28 -10.31 9.11
C THR A 169 -7.52 -11.18 9.35
N ARG A 170 -8.40 -11.31 8.36
CA ARG A 170 -9.58 -12.18 8.41
C ARG A 170 -9.33 -13.60 7.89
N VAL A 171 -8.18 -13.86 7.27
CA VAL A 171 -7.79 -15.22 6.91
C VAL A 171 -7.49 -15.96 8.21
N SER A 172 -8.06 -17.16 8.38
CA SER A 172 -7.88 -17.91 9.62
C SER A 172 -6.40 -18.17 9.88
N LYS A 173 -5.98 -18.08 11.15
CA LYS A 173 -4.60 -18.33 11.55
C LYS A 173 -4.13 -19.72 11.09
N PHE A 174 -5.03 -20.70 11.11
CA PHE A 174 -4.76 -22.04 10.60
C PHE A 174 -4.30 -22.06 9.14
N VAL A 175 -4.97 -21.31 8.24
CA VAL A 175 -4.58 -21.23 6.83
C VAL A 175 -3.23 -20.53 6.68
N LEU A 176 -3.01 -19.43 7.40
CA LEU A 176 -1.73 -18.71 7.37
C LEU A 176 -0.56 -19.58 7.88
N ASP A 177 -0.78 -20.34 8.95
CA ASP A 177 0.19 -21.26 9.52
C ASP A 177 0.46 -22.42 8.55
N LYS A 178 -0.60 -23.02 7.95
CA LYS A 178 -0.47 -24.05 6.92
C LYS A 178 0.40 -23.59 5.74
N ILE A 179 0.09 -22.43 5.16
CA ILE A 179 0.87 -21.84 4.04
C ILE A 179 2.32 -21.62 4.46
N SER A 180 2.53 -21.03 5.64
CA SER A 180 3.87 -20.78 6.18
C SER A 180 4.64 -22.09 6.35
N HIS A 181 4.03 -23.12 6.93
CA HIS A 181 4.66 -24.43 7.09
C HIS A 181 5.03 -25.09 5.76
N THR A 182 4.18 -24.98 4.74
CA THR A 182 4.46 -25.53 3.41
C THR A 182 5.69 -24.87 2.80
N VAL A 183 5.73 -23.53 2.77
CA VAL A 183 6.89 -22.79 2.23
C VAL A 183 8.15 -23.04 3.06
N PHE A 184 8.02 -23.11 4.39
CA PHE A 184 9.12 -23.42 5.30
C PHE A 184 9.76 -24.79 4.99
N LYS A 185 8.95 -25.84 4.85
CA LYS A 185 9.45 -27.19 4.52
C LYS A 185 10.16 -27.21 3.17
N ALA A 186 9.60 -26.54 2.16
CA ALA A 186 10.25 -26.44 0.86
C ALA A 186 11.61 -25.74 0.94
N LEU A 187 11.72 -24.64 1.70
CA LEU A 187 12.99 -23.96 1.92
C LEU A 187 14.05 -24.83 2.60
N LEU A 188 13.66 -25.73 3.50
CA LEU A 188 14.60 -26.66 4.15
C LEU A 188 15.11 -27.76 3.21
N ILE A 189 14.32 -28.14 2.21
CA ILE A 189 14.71 -29.14 1.19
C ILE A 189 15.60 -28.49 0.13
N CYS A 190 15.38 -27.20 -0.18
CA CYS A 190 16.21 -26.46 -1.12
C CYS A 190 17.67 -26.35 -0.62
N LYS A 191 18.62 -26.69 -1.49
CA LYS A 191 20.05 -26.58 -1.18
C LYS A 191 20.43 -25.11 -0.90
N PRO A 192 21.15 -24.82 0.20
CA PRO A 192 21.62 -23.47 0.49
C PRO A 192 22.57 -22.92 -0.59
N ASP A 193 22.49 -21.61 -0.84
CA ASP A 193 23.45 -20.92 -1.71
C ASP A 193 24.81 -20.80 -1.02
N LYS A 194 25.79 -21.54 -1.54
CA LYS A 194 27.17 -21.58 -1.03
C LYS A 194 27.83 -20.20 -1.03
N TYR A 195 27.69 -19.40 -2.08
CA TYR A 195 28.34 -18.09 -2.20
C TYR A 195 27.82 -17.11 -1.15
N ARG A 196 26.51 -17.17 -0.89
CA ARG A 196 25.87 -16.36 0.15
C ARG A 196 26.37 -16.72 1.56
N LEU A 197 26.63 -18.00 1.82
CA LEU A 197 27.11 -18.45 3.13
C LEU A 197 28.60 -18.15 3.34
N GLN A 198 29.41 -18.18 2.27
CA GLN A 198 30.84 -17.88 2.32
C GLN A 198 31.19 -16.40 2.54
N SER A 199 30.24 -15.48 2.30
CA SER A 199 30.47 -14.04 2.48
C SER A 199 30.53 -13.60 3.94
N HIS A 200 30.25 -14.51 4.88
CA HIS A 200 30.30 -14.25 6.32
C HIS A 200 31.30 -15.22 6.96
N ASN A 201 31.94 -14.84 8.06
CA ASN A 201 32.91 -15.67 8.82
C ASN A 201 32.24 -16.87 9.55
N LEU A 202 31.45 -17.65 8.82
CA LEU A 202 30.70 -18.82 9.26
C LEU A 202 31.52 -20.08 9.05
N VAL A 203 31.29 -21.08 9.91
CA VAL A 203 31.82 -22.44 9.71
C VAL A 203 30.73 -23.27 9.03
N LEU A 204 31.07 -23.87 7.90
CA LEU A 204 30.15 -24.65 7.08
C LEU A 204 30.55 -26.13 7.08
N SER A 205 29.56 -27.02 7.09
CA SER A 205 29.73 -28.45 6.82
C SER A 205 29.71 -28.72 5.31
N ASP A 206 30.02 -29.96 4.92
CA ASP A 206 29.99 -30.41 3.52
C ASP A 206 28.58 -30.29 2.89
N ASP A 207 27.53 -30.47 3.69
CA ASP A 207 26.12 -30.31 3.29
C ASP A 207 25.60 -28.87 3.42
N LEU A 208 26.50 -27.90 3.63
CA LEU A 208 26.20 -26.45 3.73
C LEU A 208 25.33 -26.06 4.94
N ARG A 209 25.34 -26.86 6.01
CA ARG A 209 24.84 -26.43 7.32
C ARG A 209 25.83 -25.48 7.98
N ILE A 210 25.30 -24.65 8.86
CA ILE A 210 26.09 -23.66 9.59
C ILE A 210 26.32 -24.15 11.01
N ARG A 211 27.54 -24.02 11.52
CA ARG A 211 27.82 -24.26 12.93
C ARG A 211 27.34 -23.08 13.77
N THR A 212 26.41 -23.35 14.68
CA THR A 212 25.91 -22.37 15.65
C THR A 212 26.91 -22.16 16.79
N LEU A 213 26.70 -21.13 17.61
CA LEU A 213 27.59 -20.78 18.74
C LEU A 213 27.64 -21.87 19.82
N ASP A 214 26.59 -22.67 19.96
CA ASP A 214 26.52 -23.86 20.82
C ASP A 214 26.99 -25.13 20.12
N ASN A 215 27.74 -25.01 19.01
CA ASN A 215 28.38 -26.10 18.27
C ASN A 215 27.44 -27.11 17.60
N ARG A 216 26.19 -26.73 17.31
CA ARG A 216 25.25 -27.56 16.56
C ARG A 216 25.29 -27.24 15.07
N TRP A 217 24.99 -28.22 14.22
CA TRP A 217 24.82 -28.00 12.79
C TRP A 217 23.37 -27.61 12.50
N TRP A 218 23.18 -26.43 11.90
CA TRP A 218 21.86 -25.86 11.64
C TRP A 218 21.65 -25.62 10.15
N ASN A 219 20.53 -26.08 9.60
CA ASN A 219 20.17 -25.90 8.20
C ASN A 219 19.66 -24.46 7.92
N PRO A 220 20.37 -23.64 7.12
CA PRO A 220 19.94 -22.27 6.83
C PRO A 220 18.83 -22.14 5.79
N GLY A 221 18.44 -23.26 5.17
CA GLY A 221 17.54 -23.30 4.03
C GLY A 221 18.12 -22.70 2.76
N GLY A 222 17.48 -23.05 1.64
CA GLY A 222 17.73 -22.48 0.34
C GLY A 222 16.99 -21.16 0.10
N THR A 223 16.77 -20.86 -1.16
CA THR A 223 16.02 -19.69 -1.62
C THR A 223 14.99 -20.15 -2.63
N LEU A 224 13.77 -19.63 -2.51
CA LEU A 224 12.68 -19.84 -3.47
C LEU A 224 12.22 -18.50 -4.02
N THR A 225 11.77 -18.47 -5.25
CA THR A 225 11.06 -17.34 -5.85
C THR A 225 9.62 -17.30 -5.38
N LEU A 226 8.98 -16.12 -5.46
CA LEU A 226 7.54 -16.00 -5.17
C LEU A 226 6.67 -16.85 -6.11
N SER A 227 7.16 -17.16 -7.32
CA SER A 227 6.48 -18.07 -8.25
C SER A 227 6.49 -19.50 -7.72
N GLU A 228 7.67 -20.02 -7.37
CA GLU A 228 7.81 -21.36 -6.79
C GLU A 228 7.02 -21.47 -5.48
N CYS A 229 7.06 -20.44 -4.62
CA CYS A 229 6.22 -20.42 -3.42
C CYS A 229 4.72 -20.47 -3.75
N SER A 230 4.28 -19.87 -4.86
CA SER A 230 2.87 -19.90 -5.27
C SER A 230 2.44 -21.26 -5.79
N GLU A 231 3.35 -22.01 -6.43
CA GLU A 231 3.11 -23.37 -6.92
C GLU A 231 2.95 -24.39 -5.77
N LEU A 232 3.58 -24.12 -4.62
CA LEU A 232 3.47 -24.94 -3.42
C LEU A 232 2.16 -24.76 -2.66
N VAL A 233 1.45 -23.65 -2.88
CA VAL A 233 0.22 -23.32 -2.16
C VAL A 233 -0.99 -23.79 -2.97
N SER A 234 -1.97 -24.38 -2.30
CA SER A 234 -3.18 -24.87 -2.97
C SER A 234 -3.91 -23.73 -3.69
N LEU A 235 -4.57 -24.05 -4.81
CA LEU A 235 -5.36 -23.07 -5.57
C LEU A 235 -6.49 -22.46 -4.73
N GLU A 236 -7.06 -23.22 -3.79
CA GLU A 236 -8.09 -22.76 -2.86
C GLU A 236 -7.54 -21.72 -1.88
N ASP A 237 -6.41 -22.01 -1.24
CA ASP A 237 -5.75 -21.09 -0.32
C ASP A 237 -5.32 -19.80 -1.06
N MET A 238 -4.83 -19.91 -2.30
CA MET A 238 -4.48 -18.75 -3.13
C MET A 238 -5.68 -17.90 -3.53
N LYS A 239 -6.83 -18.52 -3.85
CA LYS A 239 -8.09 -17.80 -4.12
C LYS A 239 -8.59 -17.09 -2.86
N LEU A 240 -8.48 -17.73 -1.70
CA LEU A 240 -8.85 -17.15 -0.41
C LEU A 240 -7.98 -15.94 -0.06
N LEU A 241 -6.66 -16.02 -0.30
CA LEU A 241 -5.78 -14.86 -0.12
C LEU A 241 -6.23 -13.70 -1.02
N LYS A 242 -6.45 -13.96 -2.32
CA LYS A 242 -6.88 -12.93 -3.29
C LYS A 242 -8.23 -12.31 -2.94
N SER A 243 -9.21 -13.10 -2.49
CA SER A 243 -10.54 -12.59 -2.11
C SER A 243 -10.50 -11.67 -0.89
N GLN A 244 -9.52 -11.88 -0.01
CA GLN A 244 -9.24 -11.02 1.15
C GLN A 244 -8.21 -9.93 0.87
N HIS A 245 -8.00 -9.57 -0.41
CA HIS A 245 -7.02 -8.58 -0.88
C HIS A 245 -5.58 -8.82 -0.36
N GLY A 246 -5.28 -10.08 -0.06
CA GLY A 246 -3.97 -10.55 0.39
C GLY A 246 -3.16 -11.17 -0.72
N GLY A 247 -1.86 -10.84 -0.74
CA GLY A 247 -0.87 -11.55 -1.55
C GLY A 247 -0.10 -12.55 -0.69
N LEU A 248 0.33 -13.66 -1.30
CA LEU A 248 1.26 -14.61 -0.68
C LEU A 248 2.53 -13.90 -0.16
N GLN A 249 3.05 -12.95 -0.94
CA GLN A 249 4.17 -12.12 -0.52
C GLN A 249 3.91 -11.38 0.81
N THR A 250 2.70 -10.86 1.01
CA THR A 250 2.31 -10.16 2.25
C THR A 250 2.28 -11.12 3.43
N VAL A 251 1.73 -12.33 3.24
CA VAL A 251 1.72 -13.38 4.28
C VAL A 251 3.14 -13.71 4.73
N LEU A 252 4.02 -14.01 3.77
CA LEU A 252 5.41 -14.38 4.05
C LEU A 252 6.19 -13.21 4.67
N ARG A 253 5.96 -11.98 4.20
CA ARG A 253 6.60 -10.77 4.77
C ARG A 253 6.14 -10.48 6.21
N ASN A 254 4.89 -10.78 6.54
CA ASN A 254 4.33 -10.58 7.87
C ASN A 254 4.79 -11.65 8.87
N HIS A 255 5.08 -12.88 8.42
CA HIS A 255 5.70 -13.92 9.24
C HIS A 255 7.22 -13.71 9.38
N HIS A 256 7.52 -12.62 10.08
CA HIS A 256 8.85 -12.08 10.24
C HIS A 256 9.77 -12.91 11.14
N GLN A 257 9.25 -13.89 11.88
CA GLN A 257 10.10 -14.81 12.67
C GLN A 257 10.73 -15.89 11.77
N CYS A 258 10.07 -16.26 10.69
CA CYS A 258 10.48 -17.36 9.82
C CYS A 258 11.06 -16.87 8.49
N PHE A 259 10.44 -15.89 7.82
CA PHE A 259 10.81 -15.53 6.45
C PHE A 259 11.42 -14.15 6.30
N ARG A 260 12.33 -14.05 5.32
CA ARG A 260 12.85 -12.79 4.80
C ARG A 260 12.61 -12.76 3.29
N THR A 261 11.82 -11.79 2.85
CA THR A 261 11.57 -11.55 1.42
C THR A 261 12.57 -10.51 0.89
N ILE A 262 13.36 -10.85 -0.14
CA ILE A 262 14.29 -9.93 -0.81
C ILE A 262 13.93 -9.89 -2.29
N LYS A 263 13.56 -8.71 -2.81
CA LYS A 263 13.07 -8.56 -4.20
C LYS A 263 11.92 -9.55 -4.48
N ASN A 264 12.16 -10.56 -5.32
CA ASN A 264 11.21 -11.60 -5.71
C ASN A 264 11.50 -12.97 -5.09
N THR A 265 12.41 -13.04 -4.11
CA THR A 265 12.80 -14.29 -3.45
C THR A 265 12.47 -14.31 -1.97
N VAL A 266 12.31 -15.51 -1.45
CA VAL A 266 11.97 -15.84 -0.07
C VAL A 266 13.04 -16.80 0.44
N GLN A 267 13.51 -16.55 1.65
CA GLN A 267 14.48 -17.38 2.36
C GLN A 267 14.16 -17.37 3.85
N LEU A 268 14.74 -18.31 4.60
CA LEU A 268 14.63 -18.29 6.06
C LEU A 268 15.29 -17.02 6.63
N ARG A 269 14.66 -16.45 7.66
CA ARG A 269 15.17 -15.27 8.35
C ARG A 269 16.08 -15.68 9.50
N TRP A 270 17.35 -15.36 9.31
CA TRP A 270 18.36 -15.37 10.35
C TRP A 270 19.40 -14.29 10.01
N LEU A 271 20.24 -13.96 10.99
CA LEU A 271 21.25 -12.91 10.94
C LEU A 271 22.61 -13.58 11.01
N PRO A 272 23.34 -13.67 9.89
CA PRO A 272 24.69 -14.20 9.87
C PRO A 272 25.63 -13.54 10.87
N ASP A 273 25.51 -12.23 11.09
CA ASP A 273 26.37 -11.50 12.02
C ASP A 273 26.15 -11.89 13.49
N LYS A 274 24.93 -12.31 13.86
CA LYS A 274 24.65 -12.88 15.18
C LYS A 274 25.21 -14.31 15.33
N MET A 275 25.63 -14.93 14.22
CA MET A 275 26.23 -16.27 14.13
C MET A 275 27.71 -16.28 13.80
N ALA A 276 28.24 -15.17 13.30
CA ALA A 276 29.65 -15.00 13.06
C ALA A 276 30.38 -15.19 14.40
N LYS A 277 31.53 -15.85 14.32
CA LYS A 277 32.31 -16.27 15.50
C LYS A 277 32.50 -15.11 16.50
N LEU A 278 32.67 -15.51 17.75
CA LEU A 278 33.18 -14.68 18.83
C LEU A 278 34.45 -13.94 18.37
N ASN A 279 34.68 -12.72 18.88
CA ASN A 279 35.98 -12.07 18.70
C ASN A 279 37.11 -12.90 19.34
N ASP A 280 38.37 -12.52 19.13
CA ASP A 280 39.55 -13.22 19.67
C ASP A 280 39.52 -13.39 21.21
N SER A 281 38.64 -12.66 21.90
CA SER A 281 38.42 -12.71 23.35
C SER A 281 37.23 -13.58 23.77
N GLY A 282 36.57 -14.31 22.85
CA GLY A 282 35.44 -15.18 23.17
C GLY A 282 34.11 -14.44 23.43
N ILE A 283 34.00 -13.17 23.03
CA ILE A 283 32.80 -12.33 23.23
C ILE A 283 32.00 -12.27 21.92
N PRO A 284 30.66 -12.45 21.96
CA PRO A 284 29.81 -12.22 20.80
C PRO A 284 29.98 -10.79 20.28
N LEU A 285 30.24 -10.63 18.98
CA LEU A 285 30.35 -9.30 18.33
C LEU A 285 29.06 -8.46 18.45
N PHE A 286 27.95 -9.10 18.81
CA PHE A 286 26.64 -8.47 19.03
C PHE A 286 26.31 -8.34 20.51
N ASN A 287 26.11 -7.10 20.97
CA ASN A 287 25.64 -6.80 22.32
C ASN A 287 24.10 -6.70 22.32
N ASN A 288 23.42 -7.64 22.98
CA ASN A 288 21.96 -7.64 23.14
C ASN A 288 21.56 -6.58 24.18
N LYS A 289 21.55 -5.30 23.79
CA LYS A 289 20.95 -4.26 24.63
C LYS A 289 19.47 -4.62 24.86
N ASN A 290 19.04 -4.58 26.12
CA ASN A 290 17.66 -4.87 26.57
C ASN A 290 16.62 -4.04 25.80
N GLY A 291 16.18 -4.55 24.65
CA GLY A 291 15.12 -3.94 23.86
C GLY A 291 13.78 -4.10 24.57
N LYS A 292 12.99 -3.03 24.65
CA LYS A 292 11.68 -2.97 25.33
C LYS A 292 10.62 -4.01 24.88
N ASN A 293 10.93 -4.86 23.89
CA ASN A 293 10.02 -5.87 23.33
C ASN A 293 10.64 -7.28 23.24
N ARG A 294 11.78 -7.53 23.89
CA ARG A 294 12.46 -8.83 23.87
C ARG A 294 11.65 -9.87 24.64
N LYS A 295 11.66 -11.11 24.18
CA LYS A 295 11.01 -12.27 24.80
C LYS A 295 9.49 -12.12 25.05
N THR A 296 8.80 -11.29 24.27
CA THR A 296 7.34 -11.09 24.41
C THR A 296 6.48 -12.15 23.72
N LYS A 297 7.09 -13.01 22.89
CA LYS A 297 6.44 -14.08 22.14
C LYS A 297 7.34 -15.31 22.09
N LEU A 298 6.72 -16.48 21.96
CA LEU A 298 7.43 -17.73 21.67
C LEU A 298 8.16 -17.64 20.33
N CYS A 299 9.35 -18.25 20.30
CA CYS A 299 10.20 -18.38 19.14
C CYS A 299 9.64 -19.44 18.21
N TRP A 300 9.15 -19.01 17.06
CA TRP A 300 8.61 -19.91 16.05
C TRP A 300 9.67 -20.90 15.54
N MET A 301 10.92 -20.45 15.36
CA MET A 301 12.00 -21.31 14.87
C MET A 301 12.39 -22.38 15.90
N SER A 302 12.37 -22.06 17.19
CA SER A 302 12.62 -23.04 18.26
C SER A 302 11.58 -24.16 18.28
N LEU A 303 10.32 -23.84 17.94
CA LEU A 303 9.21 -24.79 17.97
C LEU A 303 9.11 -25.64 16.69
N ASN A 304 9.49 -25.08 15.54
CA ASN A 304 9.13 -25.66 14.23
C ASN A 304 10.33 -26.07 13.37
N HIS A 305 11.53 -25.56 13.66
CA HIS A 305 12.72 -25.95 12.91
C HIS A 305 13.29 -27.26 13.44
N PRO A 306 13.63 -28.24 12.58
CA PRO A 306 14.13 -29.55 13.04
C PRO A 306 15.41 -29.43 13.87
N ASP A 307 16.31 -28.51 13.48
CA ASP A 307 17.53 -28.21 14.24
C ASP A 307 17.31 -27.15 15.35
N GLY A 308 16.07 -26.82 15.69
CA GLY A 308 15.72 -25.79 16.68
C GLY A 308 16.07 -24.36 16.24
N CYS A 309 16.08 -23.45 17.22
CA CYS A 309 16.44 -22.05 16.95
C CYS A 309 17.92 -21.95 16.55
N PRO A 310 18.25 -21.13 15.53
CA PRO A 310 19.64 -20.90 15.17
C PRO A 310 20.41 -20.28 16.35
N TYR A 311 19.78 -19.41 17.15
CA TYR A 311 20.44 -18.73 18.29
C TYR A 311 20.29 -19.50 19.60
N THR A 312 21.21 -19.29 20.54
CA THR A 312 21.00 -19.68 21.94
C THR A 312 19.86 -18.85 22.55
N SER A 313 19.27 -19.33 23.66
CA SER A 313 18.20 -18.60 24.34
C SER A 313 18.63 -17.17 24.73
N GLU A 314 19.87 -17.00 25.17
CA GLU A 314 20.46 -15.72 25.58
C GLU A 314 20.64 -14.73 24.41
N LEU A 315 20.75 -15.22 23.17
CA LEU A 315 20.92 -14.37 21.98
C LEU A 315 19.62 -14.16 21.22
N CYS A 316 18.67 -15.08 21.34
CA CYS A 316 17.37 -14.98 20.70
C CYS A 316 16.53 -13.85 21.29
N ASP A 317 15.84 -13.12 20.41
CA ASP A 317 14.91 -12.06 20.77
C ASP A 317 13.53 -12.61 21.18
N PHE A 318 13.28 -13.91 20.96
CA PHE A 318 12.03 -14.62 21.24
C PHE A 318 12.25 -15.71 22.30
N ALA A 319 11.19 -16.04 23.04
CA ALA A 319 11.22 -17.02 24.13
C ALA A 319 11.26 -18.45 23.58
N HIS A 320 12.21 -19.28 24.04
CA HIS A 320 12.30 -20.68 23.62
C HIS A 320 11.39 -21.61 24.44
N CYS A 321 10.95 -21.17 25.61
CA CYS A 321 9.94 -21.83 26.44
C CYS A 321 9.04 -20.79 27.10
N GLU A 322 7.94 -21.22 27.70
CA GLU A 322 6.95 -20.34 28.35
C GLU A 322 7.55 -19.54 29.51
N ASN A 323 8.49 -20.14 30.24
CA ASN A 323 9.18 -19.50 31.37
C ASN A 323 10.05 -18.30 30.96
N GLU A 324 10.42 -18.20 29.69
CA GLU A 324 11.18 -17.06 29.17
C GLU A 324 10.29 -15.90 28.72
N ILE A 325 8.95 -16.06 28.69
CA ILE A 325 8.05 -15.03 28.19
C ILE A 325 8.01 -13.86 29.18
N LEU A 326 8.45 -12.69 28.71
CA LEU A 326 8.36 -11.44 29.46
C LEU A 326 7.04 -10.74 29.15
N ILE A 327 6.22 -10.52 30.18
CA ILE A 327 5.01 -9.71 30.07
C ILE A 327 5.44 -8.27 29.79
N LYS A 328 4.81 -7.66 28.78
CA LYS A 328 5.03 -6.27 28.41
C LYS A 328 4.64 -5.40 29.61
N ILE A 329 5.61 -4.86 30.34
CA ILE A 329 5.35 -3.77 31.30
C ILE A 329 4.91 -2.59 30.44
N GLY A 330 3.61 -2.38 30.36
CA GLY A 330 3.04 -1.23 29.66
C GLY A 330 3.63 0.03 30.28
N SER A 331 4.18 0.93 29.46
CA SER A 331 4.31 2.31 29.88
C SER A 331 2.92 2.77 30.31
N MET A 332 2.72 2.93 31.62
CA MET A 332 1.70 3.85 32.11
C MET A 332 2.02 5.18 31.44
N LYS A 333 1.20 5.56 30.46
CA LYS A 333 1.21 6.92 29.94
C LYS A 333 0.81 7.80 31.12
N GLN A 334 1.76 8.59 31.63
CA GLN A 334 1.42 9.81 32.34
C GLN A 334 0.78 10.80 31.37
#